data_AF-A0A699X2Y5-F1
#
_entry.id   AF-A0A699X2Y5-F1
#
_cell.length_a   1.000
_cell.length_b   1.000
_cell.length_c   1.000
_cell.angle_alpha   90.00
_cell.angle_beta   90.00
_cell.angle_gamma   90.00
#
_symmetry.space_group_name_H-M   'P 1'
#
loop_
_entity.id
_entity.type
_entity.pdbx_description
1 polymer ?
#
loop_
_entity_poly.entity_id
_entity_poly.type
_entity_poly.pdbx_seq_one_letter_code
_entity_poly.pdbx_strand_id
1 'polypeptide(L)'
;PVESMPFGLCLFEAEWHQGVIGILASRLKERYHRPTIAFASAGEGVLKGSARSVPGFHIRDALDAVAAKHPELISKFGGHAMAAGLSLPEANFPAFAEAFDAE
;
A
#
# COMPACT_ATOMS: atom_id res chain seq x y z
N PRO A 1 -13.73 0.22 -16.24
CA PRO A 1 -14.14 -1.18 -16.00
C PRO A 1 -13.16 -1.84 -15.02
N VAL A 2 -13.45 -3.00 -14.40
CA VAL A 2 -12.45 -3.68 -13.55
C VAL A 2 -11.17 -4.03 -14.34
N GLU A 3 -11.32 -4.24 -15.65
CA GLU A 3 -10.23 -4.52 -16.59
C GLU A 3 -9.28 -3.32 -16.84
N SER A 4 -9.71 -2.10 -16.49
CA SER A 4 -8.91 -0.88 -16.62
C SER A 4 -8.34 -0.38 -15.29
N MET A 5 -8.41 -1.19 -14.23
CA MET A 5 -7.87 -0.82 -12.92
C MET A 5 -6.44 -1.31 -12.74
N PRO A 6 -5.62 -0.57 -11.95
CA PRO A 6 -4.31 -1.02 -11.49
C PRO A 6 -4.37 -2.43 -10.89
N PHE A 7 -3.28 -3.19 -11.04
CA PHE A 7 -3.08 -4.42 -10.31
C PHE A 7 -2.85 -4.14 -8.82
N GLY A 8 -1.97 -3.20 -8.49
CA GLY A 8 -1.70 -2.73 -7.13
C GLY A 8 -2.56 -1.53 -6.76
N LEU A 9 -3.54 -1.70 -5.87
CA LEU A 9 -4.39 -0.58 -5.45
C LEU A 9 -3.75 0.18 -4.29
N CYS A 10 -3.42 1.46 -4.50
CA CYS A 10 -3.01 2.37 -3.44
C CYS A 10 -4.07 3.45 -3.24
N LEU A 11 -4.49 3.67 -2.00
CA LEU A 11 -5.47 4.70 -1.66
C LEU A 11 -4.99 5.51 -0.47
N PHE A 12 -5.15 6.82 -0.55
CA PHE A 12 -4.87 7.75 0.52
C PHE A 12 -6.00 8.75 0.60
N GLU A 13 -6.44 9.05 1.82
CA GLU A 13 -7.32 10.16 2.10
C GLU A 13 -6.86 10.83 3.40
N ALA A 14 -6.79 12.16 3.41
CA ALA A 14 -6.20 12.91 4.52
C ALA A 14 -6.98 12.73 5.84
N GLU A 15 -8.29 12.52 5.75
CA GLU A 15 -9.20 12.36 6.90
C GLU A 15 -9.25 10.93 7.45
N TRP A 16 -8.62 9.96 6.79
CA TRP A 16 -8.62 8.58 7.29
C TRP A 16 -7.80 8.42 8.56
N HIS A 17 -8.37 7.70 9.52
CA HIS A 17 -7.67 7.38 10.75
C HIS A 17 -6.82 6.11 10.58
N GLN A 18 -5.61 6.09 11.15
CA GLN A 18 -4.68 4.96 11.07
C GLN A 18 -5.27 3.64 11.61
N GLY A 19 -6.20 3.74 12.57
CA GLY A 19 -6.90 2.58 13.11
C GLY A 19 -7.88 1.90 12.16
N VAL A 20 -8.33 2.58 11.09
CA VAL A 20 -9.35 2.05 10.16
C VAL A 20 -8.82 1.64 8.79
N ILE A 21 -7.66 2.13 8.37
CA ILE A 21 -7.08 1.81 7.05
C ILE A 21 -6.87 0.31 6.82
N GLY A 22 -6.60 -0.47 7.87
CA GLY A 22 -6.51 -1.93 7.75
C GLY A 22 -7.83 -2.61 7.37
N ILE A 23 -8.96 -2.09 7.86
CA ILE A 23 -10.30 -2.60 7.52
C ILE A 23 -10.67 -2.17 6.10
N LEU A 24 -10.37 -0.93 5.73
CA LEU A 24 -10.60 -0.40 4.38
C LEU A 24 -9.83 -1.22 3.34
N ALA A 25 -8.52 -1.45 3.55
CA ALA A 25 -7.69 -2.25 2.66
C ALA A 25 -8.26 -3.67 2.48
N SER A 26 -8.71 -4.32 3.56
CA SER A 26 -9.31 -5.65 3.47
C SER A 26 -10.59 -5.67 2.63
N ARG A 27 -11.50 -4.71 2.86
CA ARG A 27 -12.77 -4.61 2.11
C ARG A 27 -12.55 -4.34 0.62
N LEU A 28 -11.59 -3.48 0.29
CA LEU A 28 -11.25 -3.17 -1.10
C LEU A 28 -10.61 -4.37 -1.80
N LYS A 29 -9.67 -5.05 -1.13
CA LYS A 29 -9.09 -6.31 -1.62
C LYS A 29 -10.14 -7.39 -1.83
N GLU A 30 -11.15 -7.50 -0.97
CA GLU A 30 -12.28 -8.42 -1.16
C GLU A 30 -13.18 -8.06 -2.33
N ARG A 31 -13.47 -6.76 -2.51
CA ARG A 31 -14.35 -6.27 -3.57
C ARG A 31 -13.70 -6.36 -4.96
N TYR A 32 -12.40 -6.08 -5.04
CA TYR A 32 -11.70 -5.94 -6.32
C TYR A 32 -10.74 -7.08 -6.63
N HIS A 33 -10.49 -7.98 -5.68
CA HIS A 33 -9.55 -9.09 -5.85
C HIS A 33 -8.17 -8.64 -6.35
N ARG A 34 -7.69 -7.53 -5.76
CA ARG A 34 -6.39 -6.92 -6.03
C ARG A 34 -5.64 -6.69 -4.71
N PRO A 35 -4.31 -6.85 -4.69
CA PRO A 35 -3.52 -6.41 -3.55
C PRO A 35 -3.75 -4.92 -3.31
N THR A 36 -4.03 -4.55 -2.07
CA THR A 36 -4.47 -3.19 -1.73
C THR A 36 -3.70 -2.64 -0.55
N ILE A 37 -3.28 -1.38 -0.65
CA ILE A 37 -2.67 -0.60 0.41
C ILE A 37 -3.50 0.66 0.65
N ALA A 38 -4.02 0.80 1.86
CA ALA A 38 -4.70 2.01 2.29
C ALA A 38 -3.78 2.80 3.23
N PHE A 39 -3.67 4.11 2.98
CA PHE A 39 -2.81 5.03 3.69
C PHE A 39 -3.63 6.04 4.49
N ALA A 40 -3.12 6.40 5.65
CA ALA A 40 -3.62 7.51 6.47
C ALA A 40 -2.45 8.41 6.84
N SER A 41 -2.75 9.68 7.08
CA SER A 41 -1.74 10.60 7.62
C SER A 41 -1.25 10.14 8.99
N ALA A 42 0.04 10.31 9.23
CA ALA A 42 0.70 10.11 10.51
C ALA A 42 1.17 11.41 11.16
N GLY A 43 0.78 12.55 10.57
CA GLY A 43 1.33 13.85 10.93
C GLY A 43 2.69 14.08 10.26
N GLU A 44 3.12 15.34 10.27
CA GLU A 44 4.46 15.77 9.85
C GLU A 44 4.85 15.32 8.42
N GLY A 45 3.87 15.22 7.52
CA GLY A 45 4.10 14.82 6.12
C GLY A 45 4.48 13.35 5.95
N VAL A 46 4.13 12.48 6.92
CA VAL A 46 4.34 11.03 6.84
C VAL A 46 3.01 10.32 6.69
N LEU A 47 2.97 9.29 5.84
CA LEU A 47 1.85 8.37 5.73
C LEU A 47 2.17 7.03 6.40
N LYS A 48 1.15 6.42 7.00
CA LYS A 48 1.16 5.00 7.38
C LYS A 48 0.20 4.23 6.49
N GLY A 49 0.71 3.16 5.88
CA GLY A 49 -0.05 2.27 5.03
C GLY A 49 -0.34 0.92 5.71
N SER A 50 -1.52 0.37 5.44
CA SER A 50 -1.86 -1.02 5.74
C SER A 50 -2.13 -1.77 4.45
N ALA A 51 -1.31 -2.78 4.20
CA ALA A 51 -1.32 -3.59 2.99
C ALA A 51 -2.07 -4.91 3.22
N ARG A 52 -2.85 -5.34 2.23
CA ARG A 52 -3.60 -6.61 2.20
C ARG A 52 -3.39 -7.28 0.86
N SER A 53 -2.97 -8.54 0.90
CA SER A 53 -2.68 -9.30 -0.31
C SER A 53 -3.85 -10.17 -0.76
N VAL A 54 -3.67 -10.76 -1.95
CA VAL A 54 -4.51 -11.80 -2.54
C VAL A 54 -3.73 -13.11 -2.68
N PRO A 55 -4.39 -14.27 -2.78
CA PRO A 55 -3.70 -15.53 -3.05
C PRO A 55 -2.81 -15.43 -4.29
N GLY A 56 -1.59 -15.97 -4.20
CA GLY A 56 -0.62 -15.93 -5.29
C GLY A 56 0.24 -14.67 -5.35
N PHE A 57 0.03 -13.69 -4.45
CA PHE A 57 0.86 -12.48 -4.36
C PHE A 57 1.43 -12.31 -2.95
N HIS A 58 2.75 -12.15 -2.82
CA HIS A 58 3.41 -11.97 -1.53
C HIS A 58 3.71 -10.49 -1.29
N ILE A 59 2.80 -9.80 -0.58
CA ILE A 59 2.84 -8.33 -0.52
C ILE A 59 4.08 -7.78 0.19
N ARG A 60 4.64 -8.49 1.18
CA ARG A 60 5.90 -8.07 1.81
C ARG A 60 7.07 -8.13 0.83
N ASP A 61 7.06 -9.06 -0.13
CA ASP A 61 8.16 -9.20 -1.08
C ASP A 61 8.04 -8.16 -2.20
N ALA A 62 6.81 -7.83 -2.61
CA ALA A 62 6.56 -6.68 -3.48
C ALA A 62 7.07 -5.37 -2.84
N LEU A 63 6.79 -5.15 -1.55
CA LEU A 63 7.32 -3.98 -0.83
C LEU A 63 8.86 -3.98 -0.73
N ASP A 64 9.47 -5.16 -0.54
CA ASP A 64 10.92 -5.33 -0.52
C ASP A 64 11.54 -5.01 -1.89
N ALA A 65 10.90 -5.45 -2.97
CA ALA A 65 11.32 -5.16 -4.34
C ALA A 65 11.21 -3.66 -4.68
N VAL A 66 10.10 -3.01 -4.29
CA VAL A 66 9.94 -1.55 -4.43
C VAL A 66 11.01 -0.82 -3.63
N ALA A 67 11.26 -1.21 -2.38
CA ALA A 67 12.30 -0.60 -1.55
C ALA A 67 13.71 -0.79 -2.13
N ALA A 68 13.98 -1.93 -2.77
CA ALA A 68 15.27 -2.20 -3.41
C ALA A 68 15.48 -1.37 -4.68
N LYS A 69 14.42 -1.17 -5.48
CA LYS A 69 14.46 -0.37 -6.72
C LYS A 69 14.43 1.13 -6.45
N HIS A 70 13.71 1.54 -5.40
CA HIS A 70 13.42 2.93 -5.04
C HIS A 70 13.61 3.16 -3.52
N PRO A 71 14.86 3.17 -3.03
CA PRO A 71 15.18 3.20 -1.60
C PRO A 71 14.66 4.45 -0.86
N GLU A 72 14.37 5.52 -1.58
CA GLU A 72 13.82 6.77 -1.05
C GLU A 72 12.31 6.73 -0.80
N LEU A 73 11.57 5.82 -1.45
CA LEU A 73 10.10 5.85 -1.41
C LEU A 73 9.54 5.35 -0.09
N ILE A 74 10.17 4.34 0.53
CA ILE A 74 9.67 3.69 1.74
C ILE A 74 10.63 3.97 2.90
N SER A 75 10.14 4.64 3.94
CA SER A 75 10.94 4.88 5.15
C SER A 75 11.06 3.64 6.04
N LYS A 76 10.00 2.84 6.12
CA LYS A 76 9.96 1.60 6.89
C LYS A 76 8.88 0.68 6.35
N PHE A 77 9.12 -0.62 6.35
CA PHE A 77 8.08 -1.62 6.09
C PHE A 77 8.33 -2.92 6.88
N GLY A 78 7.31 -3.77 6.93
CA GLY A 78 7.40 -5.09 7.53
C GLY A 78 6.06 -5.82 7.51
N GLY A 79 6.06 -7.08 7.92
CA GLY A 79 4.87 -7.94 7.97
C GLY A 79 5.11 -9.27 7.28
N HIS A 80 4.07 -9.80 6.65
CA HIS A 80 4.01 -11.16 6.11
C HIS A 80 3.42 -11.17 4.70
N ALA A 81 3.37 -12.37 4.10
CA ALA A 81 2.85 -12.62 2.76
C ALA A 81 1.49 -11.96 2.45
N MET A 82 0.55 -12.04 3.41
CA MET A 82 -0.84 -11.62 3.20
C MET A 82 -1.17 -10.24 3.79
N ALA A 83 -0.32 -9.71 4.65
CA ALA A 83 -0.54 -8.43 5.31
C ALA A 83 0.78 -7.80 5.71
N ALA A 84 0.93 -6.51 5.38
CA ALA A 84 2.12 -5.74 5.71
C ALA A 84 1.73 -4.33 6.17
N GLY A 85 2.68 -3.65 6.81
CA GLY A 85 2.59 -2.24 7.14
C GLY A 85 3.81 -1.51 6.60
N LEU A 86 3.62 -0.25 6.23
CA LEU A 86 4.69 0.61 5.76
C LEU A 86 4.49 2.07 6.18
N SER A 87 5.57 2.83 6.15
CA SER A 87 5.60 4.28 6.29
C SER A 87 6.37 4.89 5.14
N LEU A 88 5.88 6.01 4.62
CA LEU A 88 6.53 6.78 3.57
C LEU A 88 6.28 8.28 3.74
N PRO A 89 7.15 9.16 3.20
CA PRO A 89 6.85 10.59 3.11
C PRO A 89 5.65 10.81 2.19
N GLU A 90 4.71 11.66 2.56
CA GLU A 90 3.49 11.94 1.79
C GLU A 90 3.79 12.40 0.37
N ALA A 91 4.87 13.17 0.18
CA ALA A 91 5.35 13.58 -1.13
C ALA A 91 5.72 12.41 -2.06
N ASN A 92 6.08 11.25 -1.50
CA ASN A 92 6.47 10.05 -2.24
C ASN A 92 5.28 9.15 -2.58
N PHE A 93 4.08 9.46 -2.08
CA PHE A 93 2.88 8.62 -2.31
C PHE A 93 2.59 8.36 -3.79
N PRO A 94 2.60 9.37 -4.70
CA PRO A 94 2.31 9.12 -6.12
C PRO A 94 3.30 8.15 -6.76
N ALA A 95 4.60 8.38 -6.54
CA ALA A 95 5.66 7.53 -7.09
C ALA A 95 5.62 6.11 -6.50
N PHE A 96 5.31 5.98 -5.21
CA PHE A 96 5.11 4.67 -4.58
C PHE A 96 3.93 3.92 -5.19
N ALA A 97 2.81 4.60 -5.45
CA ALA A 97 1.62 3.97 -6.02
C ALA A 97 1.90 3.38 -7.40
N GLU A 98 2.65 4.09 -8.24
CA GLU A 98 3.09 3.60 -9.56
C GLU A 98 4.07 2.43 -9.44
N ALA A 99 5.07 2.55 -8.56
CA ALA A 99 6.05 1.49 -8.35
C ALA A 99 5.40 0.19 -7.84
N PHE A 100 4.44 0.29 -6.92
CA PHE A 100 3.72 -0.86 -6.39
C PHE A 100 2.81 -1.52 -7.43
N ASP A 101 2.19 -0.74 -8.32
CA ASP A 101 1.36 -1.28 -9.41
C ASP A 101 2.18 -2.05 -10.45
N ALA A 102 3.46 -1.73 -10.59
CA ALA A 102 4.37 -2.37 -11.53
C ALA A 102 4.96 -3.71 -11.05
N GLU A 103 4.68 -4.14 -9.81
CA GLU A 103 5.09 -5.44 -9.24
C GLU A 103 4.04 -6.54 -9.41
#